data_AF-A0A645GUT5-F1
#
_entry.id   AF-A0A645GUT5-F1
#
_cell.length_a   1.000
_cell.length_b   1.000
_cell.length_c   1.000
_cell.angle_alpha   90.00
_cell.angle_beta   90.00
_cell.angle_gamma   90.00
#
_symmetry.space_group_name_H-M   'P 1'
#
loop_
_entity.id
_entity.type
_entity.pdbx_description
1 polymer ?
#
loop_
_entity_poly.entity_id
_entity_poly.type
_entity_poly.pdbx_seq_one_letter_code
_entity_poly.pdbx_strand_id
1 'polypeptide(L)'
;MSKLYIRLNYKNACILKHALRDKIRTSEETKEIRESEIAKGKCVLDEEYYLNFLKELEEEKRALKAITDEIERCGFMHNTQILG
;
A
#
# COMPACT_ATOMS: atom_id res chain seq x y z
N MET A 1 18.74 -2.80 3.03
CA MET A 1 17.49 -3.58 2.95
C MET A 1 17.85 -5.04 2.66
N SER A 2 17.66 -5.93 3.63
CA SER A 2 17.86 -7.37 3.45
C SER A 2 16.74 -7.95 2.58
N LYS A 3 17.05 -8.92 1.71
CA LYS A 3 16.02 -9.56 0.86
C LYS A 3 15.29 -10.63 1.66
N LEU A 4 13.97 -10.53 1.73
CA LEU A 4 13.08 -11.57 2.26
C LEU A 4 12.40 -12.28 1.10
N TYR A 5 12.52 -13.60 1.03
CA TYR A 5 11.88 -14.42 -0.02
C TYR A 5 10.60 -15.05 0.52
N ILE A 6 9.45 -14.52 0.09
CA ILE A 6 8.12 -15.04 0.43
C ILE A 6 7.54 -15.73 -0.81
N ARG A 7 7.05 -16.97 -0.66
CA ARG A 7 6.29 -17.66 -1.71
C ARG A 7 4.81 -17.45 -1.47
N LEU A 8 4.14 -16.82 -2.43
CA LEU A 8 2.69 -16.61 -2.45
C LEU A 8 2.14 -17.14 -3.78
N ASN A 9 0.98 -17.81 -3.74
CA ASN A 9 0.26 -18.12 -4.97
C ASN A 9 -0.39 -16.83 -5.53
N TYR A 10 -0.71 -16.84 -6.83
CA TYR A 10 -1.25 -15.67 -7.53
C TYR A 10 -2.52 -15.11 -6.85
N LYS A 11 -3.44 -15.99 -6.44
CA LYS A 11 -4.69 -15.57 -5.77
C LYS A 11 -4.42 -14.85 -4.45
N ASN A 12 -3.52 -15.37 -3.62
CA ASN A 12 -3.14 -14.77 -2.36
C ASN A 12 -2.39 -13.45 -2.56
N ALA A 13 -1.55 -13.34 -3.60
CA ALA A 13 -0.90 -12.09 -3.97
C ALA A 13 -1.93 -11.02 -4.38
N CYS A 14 -2.94 -11.40 -5.17
CA CYS A 14 -4.05 -10.51 -5.52
C CYS A 14 -4.85 -10.06 -4.29
N ILE A 15 -5.15 -10.97 -3.36
CA ILE A 15 -5.83 -10.63 -2.09
C ILE A 15 -4.99 -9.63 -1.30
N LEU A 16 -3.68 -9.86 -1.17
CA LEU A 16 -2.76 -8.96 -0.47
C LEU A 16 -2.73 -7.57 -1.12
N LYS A 17 -2.65 -7.51 -2.46
CA LYS A 17 -2.71 -6.26 -3.22
C LYS A 17 -3.99 -5.48 -2.91
N HIS A 18 -5.15 -6.14 -2.92
CA HIS A 18 -6.43 -5.49 -2.63
C HIS A 18 -6.52 -5.02 -1.19
N ALA A 19 -6.16 -5.86 -0.22
CA ALA A 19 -6.14 -5.50 1.20
C ALA A 19 -5.24 -4.29 1.47
N LEU A 20 -4.03 -4.28 0.88
CA LEU A 20 -3.08 -3.17 1.05
C LEU A 20 -3.59 -1.89 0.39
N ARG A 21 -4.20 -1.97 -0.81
CA ARG A 21 -4.82 -0.83 -1.47
C ARG A 21 -5.95 -0.23 -0.63
N ASP A 22 -6.80 -1.07 -0.07
CA ASP A 22 -7.95 -0.61 0.73
C ASP A 22 -7.48 0.00 2.06
N LYS A 23 -6.39 -0.53 2.65
CA LYS A 23 -5.71 0.08 3.80
C LYS A 23 -5.19 1.47 3.46
N ILE A 24 -4.42 1.61 2.37
CA ILE A 24 -3.87 2.90 1.92
C ILE A 24 -4.98 3.92 1.73
N ARG A 25 -6.08 3.54 1.07
CA ARG A 25 -7.23 4.44 0.86
C ARG A 25 -7.79 4.95 2.20
N THR A 26 -7.99 4.05 3.16
CA THR A 26 -8.51 4.41 4.48
C THR A 26 -7.55 5.34 5.23
N SER A 27 -6.24 5.10 5.11
CA SER A 27 -5.21 5.98 5.67
C SER A 27 -5.22 7.36 5.00
N GLU A 28 -5.37 7.44 3.69
CA GLU A 28 -5.49 8.72 2.96
C GLU A 28 -6.74 9.50 3.39
N GLU A 29 -7.90 8.85 3.48
CA GLU A 29 -9.12 9.48 3.99
C GLU A 29 -8.93 10.01 5.42
N THR A 30 -8.27 9.24 6.29
CA THR A 30 -7.95 9.66 7.66
C THR A 30 -7.04 10.89 7.68
N LYS A 31 -6.05 10.93 6.77
CA LYS A 31 -5.15 12.08 6.61
C LYS A 31 -5.94 13.34 6.24
N GLU A 32 -6.81 13.25 5.23
CA GLU A 32 -7.63 14.38 4.77
C GLU A 32 -8.56 14.91 5.86
N ILE A 33 -9.21 14.02 6.61
CA ILE A 33 -10.08 14.39 7.73
C ILE A 33 -9.28 15.14 8.78
N ARG A 34 -8.12 14.60 9.21
CA ARG A 34 -7.28 15.25 10.22
C ARG A 34 -6.81 16.63 9.77
N GLU A 35 -6.31 16.76 8.54
CA GLU A 35 -5.90 18.04 7.97
C GLU A 35 -7.04 19.06 7.95
N SER A 36 -8.25 18.62 7.62
CA SER A 36 -9.46 19.44 7.68
C SER A 36 -9.79 19.90 9.12
N GLU A 37 -9.64 19.03 10.11
CA GLU A 37 -9.90 19.35 11.52
C GLU A 37 -8.86 20.31 12.11
N ILE A 38 -7.59 20.14 11.73
CA ILE A 38 -6.49 21.04 12.09
C ILE A 38 -6.74 22.43 11.49
N ALA A 39 -7.10 22.50 10.20
CA ALA A 39 -7.43 23.77 9.55
C ALA A 39 -8.62 24.49 10.22
N LYS A 40 -9.54 23.73 10.81
CA LYS A 40 -10.69 24.26 11.58
C LYS A 40 -10.34 24.56 13.06
N GLY A 41 -9.10 24.35 13.49
CA GLY A 41 -8.64 24.55 14.87
C GLY A 41 -9.27 23.59 15.88
N LYS A 42 -9.82 22.44 15.44
CA LYS A 42 -10.49 21.46 16.30
C LYS A 42 -9.54 20.42 16.90
N CYS A 43 -8.32 20.36 16.40
CA CYS A 43 -7.34 19.32 16.66
C CYS A 43 -5.95 19.94 16.82
N VAL A 44 -5.18 19.48 17.80
CA VAL A 44 -3.76 19.78 17.94
C VAL A 44 -2.98 18.63 17.32
N LEU A 45 -2.07 18.98 16.42
CA LEU A 45 -1.27 18.04 15.67
C LEU A 45 -0.10 17.60 16.54
N ASP A 46 -0.08 16.33 16.94
CA ASP A 46 1.14 15.70 17.43
C ASP A 46 2.07 15.47 16.22
N GLU A 47 3.06 16.36 16.07
CA GLU A 47 3.97 16.39 14.93
C GLU A 47 4.74 15.08 14.76
N GLU A 48 5.18 14.45 15.86
CA GLU A 48 5.93 13.19 15.81
C GLU A 48 5.04 12.06 15.30
N TYR A 49 3.84 11.94 15.86
CA TYR A 49 2.86 10.95 15.44
C TYR A 49 2.49 11.11 13.96
N TYR A 50 2.20 12.34 13.53
CA TYR A 50 1.79 12.62 12.17
C TYR A 50 2.92 12.36 11.16
N LEU A 51 4.16 12.70 11.51
CA LEU A 51 5.31 12.41 10.66
C LEU A 51 5.55 10.90 10.50
N ASN A 52 5.41 10.13 11.58
CA ASN A 52 5.52 8.67 11.51
C ASN A 52 4.39 8.06 10.67
N PHE A 53 3.17 8.55 10.83
CA PHE A 53 2.02 8.16 10.01
C PHE A 53 2.25 8.40 8.50
N LEU A 54 2.81 9.55 8.13
CA LEU A 54 3.15 9.85 6.72
C LEU A 54 4.21 8.90 6.16
N LYS A 55 5.23 8.57 6.96
CA LYS A 55 6.28 7.61 6.56
C LYS A 55 5.71 6.22 6.32
N GLU A 56 4.86 5.73 7.23
CA GLU A 56 4.20 4.43 7.07
C GLU A 56 3.33 4.39 5.81
N LEU A 57 2.55 5.45 5.56
CA LEU A 57 1.73 5.55 4.35
C LEU A 57 2.56 5.52 3.07
N GLU A 58 3.73 6.17 3.05
CA GLU A 58 4.65 6.13 1.92
C GLU A 58 5.27 4.74 1.72
N GLU A 59 5.63 4.06 2.80
CA GLU A 59 6.11 2.68 2.77
C GLU A 59 5.06 1.71 2.23
N GLU A 60 3.81 1.86 2.66
CA GLU A 60 2.69 1.06 2.15
C GLU A 60 2.47 1.27 0.65
N LYS A 61 2.51 2.52 0.17
CA LYS A 61 2.41 2.84 -1.26
C LYS A 61 3.54 2.20 -2.06
N ARG A 62 4.77 2.25 -1.55
CA ARG A 62 5.93 1.57 -2.17
C ARG A 62 5.76 0.06 -2.20
N ALA A 63 5.26 -0.53 -1.12
CA ALA A 63 4.99 -1.97 -1.04
C ALA A 63 3.88 -2.38 -2.02
N LEU A 64 2.80 -1.61 -2.14
CA LEU A 64 1.72 -1.87 -3.09
C LEU A 64 2.23 -1.85 -4.53
N LYS A 65 3.05 -0.85 -4.88
CA LYS A 65 3.68 -0.78 -6.20
C LYS A 65 4.55 -2.02 -6.46
N ALA A 66 5.42 -2.38 -5.53
CA ALA A 66 6.30 -3.54 -5.69
C ALA A 66 5.54 -4.85 -5.86
N ILE A 67 4.47 -5.06 -5.08
CA ILE A 67 3.61 -6.25 -5.20
C ILE A 67 2.87 -6.25 -6.54
N THR A 68 2.37 -5.10 -6.98
CA THR A 68 1.65 -4.97 -8.26
C THR A 68 2.58 -5.27 -9.43
N ASP A 69 3.77 -4.68 -9.45
CA ASP A 69 4.79 -4.92 -10.48
C ASP A 69 5.15 -6.42 -10.55
N GLU A 70 5.26 -7.11 -9.42
CA GLU A 70 5.57 -8.54 -9.38
C GLU A 70 4.40 -9.42 -9.84
N ILE A 71 3.16 -9.08 -9.46
CA ILE A 71 1.96 -9.77 -9.94
C ILE A 71 1.83 -9.64 -11.45
N GLU A 72 2.06 -8.44 -12.01
CA GLU A 72 1.99 -8.20 -13.46
C GLU A 72 3.06 -8.98 -14.21
N ARG A 73 4.30 -9.03 -13.70
CA ARG A 73 5.37 -9.89 -14.25
C ARG A 73 4.96 -11.36 -14.26
N CYS A 74 4.36 -11.86 -13.17
CA CYS A 74 3.90 -13.24 -13.07
C CYS A 74 2.71 -13.53 -13.99
N GLY A 75 1.75 -12.60 -14.09
CA GLY A 75 0.56 -12.72 -14.94
C GLY A 75 0.89 -12.73 -16.43
N PHE A 76 1.88 -11.94 -16.85
CA PHE A 76 2.38 -11.96 -18.22
C PHE A 76 2.96 -13.35 -18.60
N MET A 77 3.77 -13.93 -17.71
CA MET A 77 4.35 -15.28 -17.91
C MET A 77 3.29 -16.39 -17.94
N HIS A 78 2.21 -16.27 -17.15
CA HIS A 78 1.10 -17.24 -17.18
C HIS A 78 0.36 -17.22 -18.52
N ASN A 79 0.10 -16.04 -19.10
CA ASN A 79 -0.56 -15.94 -20.41
C ASN A 79 0.33 -16.40 -21.57
N THR A 80 1.66 -16.26 -21.46
CA THR A 80 2.56 -16.75 -22.53
C THR A 80 2.63 -18.28 -22.55
N GLN A 81 2.50 -18.96 -21.40
CA GLN A 81 2.48 -20.42 -21.32
C GLN A 81 1.17 -21.06 -21.80
N ILE A 82 0.05 -20.34 -21.83
CA ILE A 82 -1.24 -20.85 -22.30
C ILE A 82 -1.36 -20.76 -23.83
N LEU A 83 -0.60 -19.86 -24.46
CA LEU A 83 -0.61 -19.60 -25.91
C LEU A 83 0.56 -20.27 -26.67
N GLY A 84 1.34 -21.13 -26.00
CA GLY A 84 2.44 -21.91 -26.56
C GLY A 84 2.09 -23.37 -26.74
#